data_AF-A0AAE0G272-F1
#
_entry.id   AF-A0AAE0G272-F1
#
_cell.length_a   1.000
_cell.length_b   1.000
_cell.length_c   1.000
_cell.angle_alpha   90.00
_cell.angle_beta   90.00
_cell.angle_gamma   90.00
#
_symmetry.space_group_name_H-M   'P 1'
#
loop_
_entity.id
_entity.type
_entity.pdbx_description
1 polymer ?
#
loop_
_entity_poly.entity_id
_entity_poly.type
_entity_poly.pdbx_seq_one_letter_code
_entity_poly.pdbx_strand_id
1 'polypeptide(L)'
;MRKFPIFQPAAAQDKSVAWLEEVILDFLEVQGLKEACQMVREAGKKVVVATPRVLKPDEERLWQFYLRLEADVLLVRQDAPPPPGTRP
;
A
#
# COMPACT_ATOMS: atom_id res chain seq x y z
N MET A 1 -10.25 -9.20 27.98
CA MET A 1 -9.45 -8.98 26.75
C MET A 1 -10.25 -8.10 25.80
N ARG A 2 -9.87 -6.82 25.65
CA ARG A 2 -10.55 -5.87 24.77
C ARG A 2 -10.15 -6.19 23.33
N LYS A 3 -11.11 -6.68 22.52
CA LYS A 3 -10.95 -6.83 21.08
C LYS A 3 -10.87 -5.42 20.49
N PHE A 4 -9.69 -5.02 20.02
CA PHE A 4 -9.54 -3.80 19.24
C PHE A 4 -10.31 -3.98 17.92
N PRO A 5 -11.13 -3.02 17.49
CA PRO A 5 -11.78 -3.11 16.20
C PRO A 5 -10.69 -3.09 15.13
N ILE A 6 -10.61 -4.19 14.37
CA ILE A 6 -9.93 -4.22 13.08
C ILE A 6 -10.50 -3.04 12.30
N PHE A 7 -9.62 -2.16 11.83
CA PHE A 7 -9.97 -1.01 11.00
C PHE A 7 -10.84 -1.50 9.84
N GLN A 8 -12.16 -1.31 9.95
CA GLN A 8 -13.09 -1.52 8.85
C GLN A 8 -12.91 -0.33 7.92
N PRO A 9 -12.55 -0.53 6.64
CA PRO A 9 -12.56 0.55 5.67
C PRO A 9 -14.03 0.92 5.38
N ALA A 10 -14.62 1.74 6.24
CA ALA A 10 -16.01 2.21 6.15
C ALA A 10 -16.23 3.25 5.02
N ALA A 11 -15.39 3.26 3.99
CA ALA A 11 -15.49 4.20 2.87
C ALA A 11 -15.49 3.54 1.48
N ALA A 12 -15.60 2.21 1.39
CA ALA A 12 -15.67 1.50 0.10
C ALA A 12 -17.10 1.10 -0.30
N GLN A 13 -18.13 1.75 0.25
CA GLN A 13 -19.52 1.37 -0.03
C GLN A 13 -20.11 2.00 -1.30
N ASP A 14 -19.41 2.98 -1.92
CA ASP A 14 -19.80 3.49 -3.23
C ASP A 14 -18.73 3.14 -4.28
N LYS A 15 -18.86 1.95 -4.87
CA LYS A 15 -18.00 1.48 -5.98
C LYS A 15 -18.19 2.32 -7.26
N SER A 16 -19.01 3.38 -7.25
CA SER A 16 -19.50 4.08 -8.45
C SER A 16 -18.85 5.43 -8.76
N VAL A 17 -17.66 5.72 -8.25
CA VAL A 17 -16.90 6.89 -8.74
C VAL A 17 -16.45 6.61 -10.18
N ALA A 18 -17.27 7.06 -11.14
CA ALA A 18 -17.13 6.73 -12.56
C ALA A 18 -15.81 7.24 -13.16
N TRP A 19 -15.33 8.39 -12.69
CA TRP A 19 -14.10 9.03 -13.18
C TRP A 19 -12.82 8.53 -12.49
N LEU A 20 -12.94 7.76 -11.40
CA LEU A 20 -11.78 7.23 -10.70
C LEU A 20 -11.22 6.05 -11.48
N GLU A 21 -9.95 6.09 -11.89
CA GLU A 21 -9.34 5.00 -12.67
C GLU A 21 -8.37 4.15 -11.84
N GLU A 22 -7.77 4.76 -10.82
CA GLU A 22 -6.66 4.19 -10.05
C GLU A 22 -6.80 4.53 -8.57
N VAL A 23 -6.38 3.59 -7.71
CA VAL A 23 -6.32 3.80 -6.26
C VAL A 23 -4.92 3.43 -5.76
N ILE A 24 -4.28 4.39 -5.09
CA ILE A 24 -2.99 4.20 -4.43
C ILE A 24 -3.24 3.83 -2.96
N LEU A 25 -2.80 2.64 -2.57
CA LEU A 25 -2.85 2.13 -1.21
C LEU A 25 -1.50 2.42 -0.53
N ASP A 26 -1.50 3.41 0.37
CA ASP A 26 -0.36 3.80 1.19
C ASP A 26 -0.61 3.34 2.63
N PHE A 27 -0.14 2.12 2.94
CA PHE A 27 -0.32 1.51 4.26
C PHE A 27 0.97 1.63 5.07
N LEU A 28 0.82 2.00 6.35
CA LEU A 28 1.93 1.97 7.31
C LEU A 28 2.30 0.54 7.72
N GLU A 29 1.33 -0.38 7.70
CA GLU A 29 1.52 -1.81 8.00
C GLU A 29 0.74 -2.68 7.00
N VAL A 30 1.24 -3.88 6.71
CA VAL A 30 0.66 -4.80 5.71
C VAL A 30 -0.72 -5.38 6.08
N GLN A 31 -1.18 -5.16 7.30
CA GLN A 31 -2.47 -5.67 7.78
C GLN A 31 -3.62 -5.01 7.00
N GLY A 32 -4.48 -5.80 6.37
CA GLY A 32 -5.60 -5.30 5.58
C GLY A 32 -5.25 -4.90 4.15
N LEU A 33 -3.96 -4.89 3.77
CA LEU A 33 -3.54 -4.45 2.44
C LEU A 33 -4.00 -5.42 1.35
N LYS A 34 -3.98 -6.73 1.64
CA LYS A 34 -4.47 -7.75 0.69
C LYS A 34 -5.96 -7.57 0.40
N GLU A 35 -6.75 -7.37 1.44
CA GLU A 35 -8.19 -7.15 1.36
C GLU A 35 -8.49 -5.85 0.60
N ALA A 36 -7.74 -4.77 0.89
CA ALA A 36 -7.87 -3.51 0.17
C ALA A 36 -7.54 -3.63 -1.32
N CYS A 37 -6.45 -4.31 -1.69
CA CYS A 37 -6.12 -4.61 -3.09
C CYS A 37 -7.26 -5.35 -3.79
N GLN A 38 -7.83 -6.36 -3.13
CA GLN A 38 -8.95 -7.12 -3.68
C GLN A 38 -10.19 -6.23 -3.88
N MET A 39 -10.52 -5.37 -2.92
CA MET A 39 -11.67 -4.47 -3.02
C MET A 39 -11.54 -3.48 -4.19
N VAL A 40 -10.34 -2.94 -4.41
CA VAL A 40 -10.05 -2.03 -5.55
C VAL A 40 -10.14 -2.79 -6.87
N ARG A 41 -9.59 -4.00 -6.93
CA ARG A 41 -9.65 -4.87 -8.12
C ARG A 41 -11.09 -5.26 -8.46
N GLU A 42 -11.89 -5.62 -7.47
CA GLU A 42 -13.33 -5.92 -7.64
C GLU A 42 -14.16 -4.69 -8.05
N ALA A 43 -13.66 -3.48 -7.81
CA ALA A 43 -14.25 -2.24 -8.31
C ALA A 43 -13.81 -1.91 -9.76
N GLY A 44 -12.99 -2.76 -10.39
CA GLY A 44 -12.49 -2.58 -11.75
C GLY A 44 -11.50 -1.43 -11.88
N LYS A 45 -10.82 -1.04 -10.79
CA LYS A 45 -9.85 0.05 -10.77
C LYS A 45 -8.43 -0.52 -10.72
N LYS A 46 -7.45 0.28 -11.19
CA LYS A 46 -6.02 -0.06 -11.05
C LYS A 46 -5.60 -0.02 -9.59
N VAL A 47 -4.89 -1.06 -9.17
CA VAL A 47 -4.35 -1.21 -7.82
C VAL A 47 -2.89 -0.78 -7.81
N VAL A 48 -2.60 0.30 -7.10
CA VAL A 48 -1.22 0.76 -6.87
C VAL A 48 -0.90 0.63 -5.40
N VAL A 49 0.25 0.04 -5.08
CA VAL A 49 0.70 -0.15 -3.69
C VAL A 49 1.95 0.69 -3.47
N ALA A 50 1.93 1.55 -2.46
CA ALA A 50 3.11 2.25 -2.00
C ALA A 50 3.85 1.41 -0.96
N THR A 51 5.13 1.11 -1.20
CA THR A 51 5.96 0.41 -0.22
C THR A 51 6.38 1.36 0.90
N PRO A 52 6.71 0.82 2.09
CA PRO A 52 7.31 1.60 3.16
C PRO A 52 8.63 2.24 2.71
N ARG A 53 9.01 3.33 3.39
CA ARG A 53 10.21 4.12 3.07
C ARG A 53 11.51 3.37 3.38
N VAL A 54 11.51 2.61 4.48
CA VAL A 54 12.68 1.85 4.92
C VAL A 54 12.30 0.38 4.84
N LEU A 55 12.94 -0.33 3.91
CA LEU A 55 12.90 -1.78 3.84
C LEU A 55 14.21 -2.27 4.44
N LYS A 56 14.12 -2.96 5.58
CA LYS A 56 15.33 -3.45 6.23
C LYS A 56 15.83 -4.71 5.52
N PRO A 57 17.14 -4.95 5.48
CA PRO A 57 17.73 -6.09 4.77
C PRO A 57 17.28 -7.47 5.32
N ASP A 58 16.79 -7.53 6.55
CA ASP A 58 16.24 -8.71 7.20
C ASP A 58 14.73 -8.94 6.92
N GLU A 59 14.10 -8.08 6.11
CA GLU A 59 12.66 -8.12 5.81
C GLU A 59 12.33 -8.73 4.43
N GLU A 60 13.05 -9.75 3.98
CA GLU A 60 12.80 -10.46 2.71
C GLU A 60 11.35 -10.99 2.59
N ARG A 61 10.75 -11.41 3.70
CA ARG A 61 9.35 -11.86 3.74
C ARG A 61 8.37 -10.75 3.36
N LEU A 62 8.70 -9.51 3.66
CA LEU A 62 7.89 -8.35 3.34
C LEU A 62 7.91 -8.06 1.83
N TRP A 63 9.06 -8.23 1.18
CA TRP A 63 9.17 -8.18 -0.28
C TRP A 63 8.30 -9.25 -0.96
N GLN A 64 8.41 -10.49 -0.49
CA GLN A 64 7.59 -11.57 -1.02
C GLN A 64 6.09 -11.32 -0.82
N PHE A 65 5.71 -10.68 0.28
CA PHE A 65 4.32 -10.28 0.51
C PHE A 65 3.86 -9.26 -0.54
N TYR A 66 4.60 -8.19 -0.79
CA TYR A 66 4.23 -7.17 -1.79
C TYR A 66 4.12 -7.75 -3.20
N LEU A 67 5.06 -8.62 -3.59
CA LEU A 67 5.03 -9.28 -4.90
C LEU A 67 3.82 -10.21 -5.06
N ARG A 68 3.39 -10.86 -3.97
CA ARG A 68 2.19 -11.73 -3.95
C ARG A 68 0.86 -10.98 -3.93
N LEU A 69 0.85 -9.66 -3.73
CA LEU A 69 -0.38 -8.86 -3.83
C LEU A 69 -0.87 -8.75 -5.28
N GLU A 70 0.03 -8.97 -6.26
CA GLU A 70 -0.26 -8.82 -7.68
C GLU A 70 -0.86 -7.44 -7.98
N ALA A 71 -0.30 -6.40 -7.36
CA ALA A 71 -0.66 -5.02 -7.67
C ALA A 71 -0.25 -4.69 -9.11
N ASP A 72 -1.01 -3.81 -9.78
CA ASP A 72 -0.70 -3.36 -11.13
C ASP A 72 0.60 -2.52 -11.14
N VAL A 73 0.83 -1.77 -10.06
CA VAL A 73 2.03 -0.96 -9.86
C VAL A 73 2.49 -1.02 -8.40
N LEU A 74 3.81 -1.12 -8.21
CA LEU A 74 4.45 -1.01 -6.91
C LEU A 74 5.31 0.27 -6.87
N LEU A 75 4.93 1.24 -6.04
CA LEU A 75 5.68 2.47 -5.83
C LEU A 75 6.75 2.24 -4.77
N VAL A 76 8.01 2.18 -5.22
CA VAL A 76 9.17 2.04 -4.33
C VAL A 76 9.66 3.42 -3.93
N ARG A 77 9.70 3.69 -2.63
CA ARG A 77 10.25 4.93 -2.08
C ARG A 77 11.74 4.77 -1.82
N GLN A 78 12.51 5.74 -2.29
CA GLN A 78 13.93 5.89 -2.00
C GLN A 78 14.05 7.19 -1.20
N ASP A 79 14.70 7.18 -0.05
CA ASP A 79 15.06 8.44 0.58
C ASP A 79 16.01 9.18 -0.38
N ALA A 80 15.66 10.41 -0.72
CA ALA A 80 16.51 11.23 -1.58
C ALA A 80 17.89 11.37 -0.91
N PRO A 81 19.00 11.25 -1.66
CA PRO A 81 20.31 11.55 -1.11
C PRO A 81 20.28 12.98 -0.56
N PRO A 82 20.96 13.27 0.56
CA PRO A 82 21.02 14.62 1.09
C PRO A 82 21.51 15.55 -0.02
N PRO A 83 20.98 16.79 -0.11
CA PRO A 83 21.42 17.72 -1.13
C PRO A 83 22.94 17.91 -1.06
N PRO A 84 23.63 18.06 -2.21
CA PRO A 84 25.07 18.24 -2.22
C PRO A 84 25.47 19.42 -1.33
N GLY A 85 26.43 19.20 -0.43
CA GLY A 85 26.89 20.21 0.54
C GLY A 85 26.28 20.10 1.94
N THR A 86 25.40 19.13 2.20
CA THR A 86 24.94 18.84 3.56
C THR A 86 26.06 18.14 4.35
N ARG A 87 26.60 18.79 5.38
CA ARG A 87 27.60 18.20 6.28
C ARG A 87 26.87 17.33 7.33
N PRO A 88 27.41 16.16 7.74
CA PRO A 88 26.80 15.31 8.77
C PRO A 88 26.63 16.03 10.10
#